data_AF-A0A7V0JWX9-F1
#
_entry.id   AF-A0A7V0JWX9-F1
#
_cell.length_a   1.000
_cell.length_b   1.000
_cell.length_c   1.000
_cell.angle_alpha   90.00
_cell.angle_beta   90.00
_cell.angle_gamma   90.00
#
_symmetry.space_group_name_H-M   'P 1'
#
loop_
_entity.id
_entity.type
_entity.pdbx_description
1 polymer ?
#
loop_
_entity_poly.entity_id
_entity_poly.type
_entity_poly.pdbx_seq_one_letter_code
_entity_poly.pdbx_strand_id
1 'polypeptide(L)'
;MRKTAFTLLELTFVLVVIAILVTMAVTTYRKSIINSREKLAIQNLYAIQKAEKIYHIKEGTYTSDIDELNINIDDPYYNYTIQADENSFTITATPKQVGASTLILDQDGNLSKE
;
A
#
# COMPACT_ATOMS: atom_id res chain seq x y z
N MET A 1 5.80 38.36 46.99
CA MET A 1 5.46 37.36 45.94
C MET A 1 6.41 37.55 44.76
N ARG A 2 7.28 36.57 44.46
CA ARG A 2 8.13 36.61 43.26
C ARG A 2 7.27 36.29 42.05
N LYS A 3 7.14 37.22 41.10
CA LYS A 3 6.59 36.91 39.77
C LYS A 3 7.64 36.09 39.01
N THR A 4 7.29 34.87 38.63
CA THR A 4 8.03 34.10 37.62
C THR A 4 7.76 34.75 36.27
N ALA A 5 8.82 35.27 35.65
CA ALA A 5 8.74 35.90 34.33
C ALA A 5 8.94 34.83 33.26
N PHE A 6 7.91 34.60 32.46
CA PHE A 6 7.98 33.86 31.20
C PHE A 6 8.71 34.74 30.18
N THR A 7 9.81 34.25 29.60
CA THR A 7 10.57 35.04 28.63
C THR A 7 10.15 34.72 27.20
N LEU A 8 10.18 35.73 26.32
CA LEU A 8 9.94 35.52 24.88
C LEU A 8 11.00 34.58 24.26
N LEU A 9 12.20 34.57 24.84
CA LEU A 9 13.30 33.71 24.40
C LEU A 9 12.99 32.22 24.65
N GLU A 10 12.43 31.88 25.80
CA GLU A 10 12.02 30.50 26.11
C GLU A 10 10.94 30.01 25.15
N LEU A 11 9.93 30.82 24.87
CA LEU A 11 8.89 30.45 23.89
C LEU A 11 9.48 30.26 22.49
N THR A 12 10.42 31.11 22.08
CA THR A 12 11.06 31.02 20.75
C THR A 12 11.87 29.74 20.61
N PHE A 13 12.64 29.36 21.64
CA PHE A 13 13.41 28.12 21.60
C PHE A 13 12.50 26.88 21.55
N VAL A 14 11.41 26.88 22.31
CA VAL A 14 10.39 25.81 22.26
C VAL A 14 9.80 25.68 20.86
N LEU A 15 9.45 26.80 20.22
CA LEU A 15 8.91 26.78 18.85
C LEU A 15 9.93 26.22 17.84
N VAL A 16 11.20 26.58 17.96
CA VAL A 16 12.27 26.05 17.08
C VAL A 16 12.39 24.53 17.23
N VAL A 17 12.40 24.01 18.46
CA VAL A 17 12.46 22.56 18.70
C VAL A 17 11.21 21.86 18.14
N ILE A 18 10.01 22.41 18.35
CA ILE A 18 8.77 21.85 17.80
C ILE A 18 8.81 21.81 16.26
N ALA A 19 9.29 22.86 15.60
CA ALA A 19 9.36 22.92 14.13
C ALA A 19 10.24 21.79 13.54
N ILE A 20 11.37 21.50 14.20
CA ILE A 20 12.27 20.40 13.81
C ILE A 20 11.57 19.05 14.00
N LEU A 21 10.95 18.83 15.17
CA LEU A 21 10.25 17.59 15.49
C LEU A 21 9.07 17.31 14.55
N VAL A 22 8.28 18.33 14.21
CA VAL A 22 7.13 18.19 13.30
C VAL A 22 7.59 17.76 11.91
N THR A 23 8.68 18.33 11.40
CA THR A 23 9.21 17.98 10.07
C THR A 23 9.60 16.50 10.01
N MET A 24 10.28 15.98 11.04
CA MET A 24 10.62 14.56 11.14
C MET A 24 9.35 13.68 11.30
N ALA A 25 8.44 14.07 12.18
CA ALA A 25 7.22 13.32 12.47
C ALA A 25 6.34 13.12 11.23
N VAL A 26 6.17 14.16 10.41
CA VAL A 26 5.34 14.10 9.19
C VAL A 26 5.87 13.06 8.20
N THR A 27 7.19 13.04 7.97
CA THR A 27 7.78 12.08 7.02
C THR A 27 7.66 10.64 7.51
N THR A 28 7.91 10.39 8.80
CA THR A 28 7.79 9.06 9.41
C THR A 28 6.34 8.57 9.40
N TYR A 29 5.39 9.43 9.72
CA TYR A 29 3.97 9.10 9.71
C TYR A 29 3.47 8.71 8.32
N ARG A 30 3.85 9.47 7.28
CA ARG A 30 3.49 9.16 5.89
C ARG A 30 4.03 7.80 5.44
N LYS A 31 5.29 7.49 5.74
CA LYS A 31 5.89 6.18 5.46
C LYS A 31 5.14 5.05 6.15
N SER A 32 4.77 5.23 7.42
CA SER A 32 4.03 4.20 8.16
C SER A 32 2.66 3.92 7.55
N ILE A 33 1.95 4.95 7.08
CA ILE A 33 0.65 4.75 6.41
C ILE A 33 0.84 4.01 5.09
N ILE A 34 1.83 4.39 4.28
CA ILE A 34 2.12 3.73 2.99
C ILE A 34 2.40 2.25 3.23
N ASN A 35 3.25 1.92 4.21
CA ASN A 35 3.55 0.53 4.55
C ASN A 35 2.31 -0.27 4.99
N SER A 36 1.38 0.35 5.73
CA SER A 36 0.13 -0.30 6.10
C SER A 36 -0.78 -0.55 4.90
N ARG A 37 -0.85 0.40 3.94
CA ARG A 37 -1.61 0.25 2.70
C ARG A 37 -1.00 -0.81 1.78
N GLU A 38 0.33 -0.83 1.65
CA GLU A 38 1.04 -1.86 0.90
C GLU A 38 0.77 -3.26 1.46
N LYS A 39 0.73 -3.42 2.79
CA LYS A 39 0.38 -4.71 3.40
C LYS A 39 -1.03 -5.19 3.03
N LEU A 40 -2.01 -4.27 3.02
CA LEU A 40 -3.36 -4.59 2.56
C LEU A 40 -3.34 -5.01 1.09
N ALA A 41 -2.61 -4.27 0.25
CA ALA A 41 -2.50 -4.58 -1.16
C ALA A 41 -1.86 -5.96 -1.43
N ILE A 42 -0.81 -6.30 -0.68
CA ILE A 42 -0.16 -7.62 -0.73
C ILE A 42 -1.17 -8.72 -0.36
N GLN A 43 -1.97 -8.53 0.68
CA GLN A 43 -3.01 -9.50 1.07
C GLN A 43 -4.03 -9.72 -0.05
N ASN A 44 -4.47 -8.64 -0.68
CA ASN A 44 -5.40 -8.69 -1.81
C ASN A 44 -4.77 -9.38 -3.03
N LEU A 45 -3.49 -9.11 -3.34
CA LEU A 45 -2.77 -9.80 -4.42
C LEU A 45 -2.76 -11.32 -4.21
N TYR A 46 -2.47 -11.79 -2.99
CA TYR A 46 -2.52 -13.22 -2.67
C TYR A 46 -3.94 -13.80 -2.72
N ALA A 47 -4.96 -13.02 -2.36
CA ALA A 47 -6.35 -13.43 -2.49
C ALA A 47 -6.73 -13.64 -3.96
N ILE A 48 -6.35 -12.70 -4.84
CA ILE A 48 -6.53 -12.80 -6.29
C ILE A 48 -5.76 -14.01 -6.84
N GLN A 49 -4.50 -14.21 -6.46
CA GLN A 49 -3.70 -15.35 -6.88
C GLN A 49 -4.37 -16.70 -6.55
N LYS A 50 -4.93 -16.80 -5.34
CA LYS A 50 -5.65 -18.01 -4.92
C LYS A 50 -6.92 -18.22 -5.75
N ALA A 51 -7.64 -17.15 -6.06
CA ALA A 51 -8.83 -17.21 -6.89
C ALA A 51 -8.49 -17.63 -8.33
N GLU A 52 -7.44 -17.08 -8.93
CA GLU A 52 -6.90 -17.49 -10.24
C GLU A 52 -6.57 -18.98 -10.27
N LYS A 53 -5.89 -19.49 -9.24
CA LYS A 53 -5.58 -20.93 -9.13
C LYS A 53 -6.84 -21.79 -9.05
N ILE A 54 -7.87 -21.34 -8.34
CA ILE A 54 -9.16 -22.04 -8.26
C ILE A 54 -9.89 -21.99 -9.61
N TYR A 55 -9.85 -20.86 -10.31
CA TYR A 55 -10.42 -20.68 -11.62
C TYR A 55 -9.77 -21.61 -12.65
N HIS A 56 -8.43 -21.68 -12.66
CA HIS A 56 -7.67 -22.58 -13.52
C HIS A 56 -8.01 -24.06 -13.30
N ILE A 57 -8.27 -24.48 -12.05
CA ILE A 57 -8.70 -25.85 -11.75
C ILE A 57 -10.10 -26.16 -12.35
N LYS A 58 -10.96 -25.14 -12.49
CA LYS A 58 -12.34 -25.30 -13.00
C LYS A 58 -12.41 -25.21 -14.53
N GLU A 59 -11.81 -24.16 -15.09
CA GLU A 59 -11.93 -23.80 -16.51
C GLU A 59 -10.71 -24.21 -17.34
N GLY A 60 -9.62 -24.67 -16.71
CA GLY A 60 -8.39 -25.10 -17.37
C GLY A 60 -7.52 -23.97 -17.93
N THR A 61 -7.91 -22.71 -17.71
CA THR A 61 -7.22 -21.50 -18.19
C THR A 61 -7.16 -20.44 -17.09
N TYR A 62 -6.26 -19.47 -17.20
CA TYR A 62 -6.25 -18.28 -16.35
C TYR A 62 -7.09 -17.18 -16.98
N THR A 63 -7.61 -16.25 -16.17
CA THR A 63 -8.41 -15.13 -16.68
C THR A 63 -7.70 -13.80 -16.48
N SER A 64 -8.00 -12.83 -17.34
CA SER A 64 -7.59 -11.44 -17.13
C SER A 64 -8.71 -10.61 -16.47
N ASP A 65 -9.89 -11.19 -16.31
CA ASP A 65 -11.07 -10.54 -15.74
C ASP A 65 -11.25 -10.91 -14.26
N ILE A 66 -11.14 -9.91 -13.39
CA ILE A 66 -11.35 -10.08 -11.94
C ILE A 66 -12.78 -10.49 -11.63
N ASP A 67 -13.77 -10.10 -12.44
CA ASP A 67 -15.17 -10.42 -12.18
C ASP A 67 -15.45 -11.93 -12.36
N GLU A 68 -14.68 -12.63 -13.19
CA GLU A 68 -14.76 -14.09 -13.38
C GLU A 68 -14.22 -14.88 -12.18
N LEU A 69 -13.36 -14.26 -11.36
CA LEU A 69 -12.77 -14.89 -10.18
C LEU A 69 -13.72 -15.00 -8.98
N ASN A 70 -14.92 -14.40 -9.06
CA ASN A 70 -15.92 -14.39 -7.99
C ASN A 70 -15.34 -13.96 -6.63
N ILE A 71 -14.47 -12.95 -6.66
CA ILE A 71 -13.91 -12.30 -5.48
C ILE A 71 -14.35 -10.84 -5.45
N ASN A 72 -14.54 -10.30 -4.25
CA ASN A 72 -14.80 -8.88 -4.07
C ASN A 72 -13.58 -8.24 -3.41
N ILE A 73 -12.88 -7.40 -4.15
CA ILE A 73 -11.74 -6.63 -3.66
C ILE A 73 -12.16 -5.16 -3.58
N ASP A 74 -12.46 -4.69 -2.38
CA ASP A 74 -12.68 -3.27 -2.11
C ASP A 74 -11.41 -2.67 -1.49
N ASP A 75 -10.55 -2.10 -2.34
CA ASP A 75 -9.36 -1.38 -1.89
C ASP A 75 -9.46 0.11 -2.27
N PRO A 76 -9.53 1.02 -1.28
CA PRO A 76 -9.60 2.46 -1.56
C PRO A 76 -8.25 3.08 -1.98
N TYR A 77 -7.15 2.34 -1.91
CA TYR A 77 -5.78 2.83 -2.11
C TYR A 77 -5.09 2.23 -3.35
N TYR A 78 -5.47 1.04 -3.78
CA TYR A 78 -4.89 0.35 -4.95
C TYR A 78 -5.95 -0.03 -5.99
N ASN A 79 -5.52 -0.11 -7.25
CA ASN A 79 -6.24 -0.75 -8.34
C ASN A 79 -5.52 -2.05 -8.72
N TYR A 80 -6.26 -3.08 -9.09
CA TYR A 80 -5.71 -4.37 -9.48
C TYR A 80 -6.01 -4.66 -10.94
N THR A 81 -5.00 -5.13 -11.66
CA THR A 81 -5.13 -5.61 -13.04
C THR A 81 -4.46 -6.96 -13.16
N ILE A 82 -5.09 -7.88 -13.89
CA ILE A 82 -4.53 -9.19 -14.17
C ILE A 82 -4.15 -9.22 -15.65
N GLN A 83 -2.94 -9.69 -15.92
CA GLN A 83 -2.52 -10.07 -17.25
C GLN A 83 -2.30 -11.58 -17.23
N ALA A 84 -3.12 -12.32 -17.98
CA ALA A 84 -3.06 -13.76 -18.04
C ALA A 84 -2.88 -14.27 -19.48
N ASP A 85 -2.10 -15.35 -19.59
CA ASP A 85 -1.92 -16.19 -20.77
C ASP A 85 -2.35 -17.62 -20.44
N GLU A 86 -2.24 -18.57 -21.40
CA GLU A 86 -2.67 -19.97 -21.20
C GLU A 86 -1.98 -20.67 -20.00
N ASN A 87 -0.76 -20.28 -19.65
CA ASN A 87 0.07 -20.97 -18.66
C ASN A 87 0.56 -20.09 -17.51
N SER A 88 0.39 -18.78 -17.61
CA SER A 88 0.97 -17.80 -16.68
C SER A 88 0.03 -16.64 -16.44
N PHE A 89 0.15 -16.03 -15.26
CA PHE A 89 -0.53 -14.79 -14.97
C PHE A 89 0.32 -13.90 -14.07
N THR A 90 0.13 -12.60 -14.22
CA THR A 90 0.74 -11.57 -13.39
C THR A 90 -0.35 -10.62 -12.89
N ILE A 91 -0.36 -10.38 -11.58
CA ILE A 91 -1.29 -9.46 -10.94
C ILE A 91 -0.51 -8.21 -10.58
N THR A 92 -0.97 -7.06 -11.07
CA THR A 92 -0.37 -5.76 -10.78
C THR A 92 -1.30 -4.95 -9.89
N ALA A 93 -0.79 -4.48 -8.76
CA ALA A 93 -1.45 -3.52 -7.89
C ALA A 93 -0.84 -2.12 -8.08
N THR A 94 -1.57 -1.22 -8.74
CA THR A 94 -1.16 0.15 -8.98
C THR A 94 -1.74 1.08 -7.92
N PRO A 95 -0.92 1.90 -7.24
CA PRO A 95 -1.41 2.82 -6.22
C PRO A 95 -2.25 3.94 -6.83
N LYS A 96 -3.35 4.29 -6.17
CA LYS A 96 -4.24 5.42 -6.55
C LYS A 96 -3.65 6.80 -6.18
N GLN A 97 -2.57 6.83 -5.39
CA GLN A 97 -1.93 8.05 -4.89
C GLN A 97 -0.43 8.05 -5.19
N VAL A 98 0.11 9.22 -5.51
CA VAL A 98 1.55 9.41 -5.79
C VAL A 98 2.37 9.17 -4.52
N GLY A 99 3.50 8.45 -4.66
CA GLY A 99 4.46 8.20 -3.58
C GLY A 99 4.33 6.86 -2.87
N ALA A 100 3.37 6.02 -3.28
CA ALA A 100 3.36 4.59 -3.02
C ALA A 100 3.91 3.84 -4.24
N SER A 101 4.42 2.64 -4.03
CA SER A 101 4.99 1.81 -5.08
C SER A 101 3.95 0.89 -5.72
N THR A 102 4.22 0.53 -6.98
CA THR A 102 3.49 -0.53 -7.68
C THR A 102 3.99 -1.87 -7.18
N LEU A 103 3.06 -2.79 -6.93
CA LEU A 103 3.36 -4.14 -6.46
C LEU A 103 2.94 -5.14 -7.54
N ILE A 104 3.81 -6.10 -7.83
CA ILE A 104 3.60 -7.10 -8.86
C ILE A 104 3.73 -8.48 -8.22
N LEU A 105 2.72 -9.32 -8.41
CA LEU A 105 2.73 -10.71 -7.95
C LEU A 105 2.61 -11.63 -9.17
N ASP A 106 3.56 -12.55 -9.32
CA ASP A 106 3.49 -13.60 -10.35
C ASP A 106 2.69 -14.83 -9.89
N GLN A 107 2.50 -15.80 -10.79
CA GLN A 107 1.80 -17.05 -10.48
C GLN A 107 2.46 -17.92 -9.39
N ASP A 108 3.77 -17.77 -9.21
CA ASP A 108 4.60 -18.56 -8.30
C ASP A 108 4.62 -17.96 -6.89
N GLY A 109 4.14 -16.71 -6.75
CA GLY A 109 4.06 -15.99 -5.48
C GLY A 109 5.25 -15.09 -5.21
N ASN A 110 6.09 -14.84 -6.19
CA ASN A 110 7.16 -13.86 -6.07
C ASN A 110 6.57 -12.46 -6.18
N LEU A 111 6.79 -11.69 -5.11
CA LEU A 111 6.39 -10.29 -5.02
C LEU A 111 7.55 -9.39 -5.44
N SER A 112 7.31 -8.56 -6.45
CA SER A 112 8.21 -7.49 -6.88
C SER A 112 7.60 -6.12 -6.60
N LYS A 113 8.46 -5.13 -6.36
CA LYS A 113 8.08 -3.76 -6.03
C LYS A 113 8.82 -2.80 -6.96
N GLU A 114 8.08 -1.92 -7.62
CA GLU A 114 8.63 -0.83 -8.46
C GLU A 114 8.58 0.53 -7.76
#